data_AF-C3YIG9-F1
#
_entry.id   AF-C3YIG9-F1
#
_cell.length_a   1.000
_cell.length_b   1.000
_cell.length_c   1.000
_cell.angle_alpha   90.00
_cell.angle_beta   90.00
_cell.angle_gamma   90.00
#
_symmetry.space_group_name_H-M   'P 1'
#
loop_
_entity.id
_entity.type
_entity.pdbx_description
1 polymer ?
#
loop_
_entity_poly.entity_id
_entity_poly.type
_entity_poly.pdbx_seq_one_letter_code
_entity_poly.pdbx_strand_id
1 'polypeptide(L)' 'PQDCTDIFNLGIQYSHVYTIGHPQPFQAYCDMDTDGGGWTVIQRRQDGSVPFDKLWAEYEQGFGNPSGEYWLG' A
#
# COMPACT_ATOMS: atom_id res chain seq x y z
N PRO A 1 4.05 10.96 -8.12
CA PRO A 1 4.55 10.87 -6.72
C PRO A 1 5.37 9.59 -6.60
N GLN A 2 6.55 9.66 -6.00
CA GLN A 2 7.40 8.48 -5.79
C GLN A 2 6.80 7.58 -4.69
N ASP A 3 6.22 8.16 -3.64
CA ASP A 3 5.60 7.45 -2.53
C ASP A 3 4.39 8.21 -1.92
N CYS A 4 3.81 7.68 -0.84
CA CYS A 4 2.68 8.29 -0.15
C CYS A 4 3.04 9.61 0.56
N THR A 5 4.31 9.84 0.90
CA THR A 5 4.76 11.11 1.49
C THR A 5 4.65 12.23 0.47
N ASP A 6 5.02 11.98 -0.78
CA ASP A 6 4.84 12.95 -1.87
C ASP A 6 3.37 13.34 -2.05
N ILE A 7 2.46 12.37 -1.95
CA ILE A 7 1.01 12.63 -2.04
C ILE A 7 0.55 13.49 -0.86
N PHE A 8 0.98 13.14 0.35
CA PHE A 8 0.64 13.88 1.56
C PHE A 8 1.13 15.34 1.49
N ASN A 9 2.34 15.57 0.99
CA ASN A 9 2.93 16.90 0.81
C ASN A 9 2.21 17.76 -0.23
N LEU A 10 1.44 17.15 -1.14
CA LEU A 10 0.55 17.89 -2.06
C LEU A 10 -0.75 18.36 -1.39
N GLY A 11 -0.94 18.10 -0.09
CA GLY A 11 -2.14 18.43 0.67
C GLY A 11 -3.25 17.40 0.55
N ILE A 12 -2.98 16.24 -0.05
CA ILE A 12 -3.94 15.14 -0.16
C ILE A 12 -3.80 14.26 1.10
N GLN A 13 -4.63 14.54 2.09
CA GLN A 13 -4.52 13.99 3.46
C GLN A 13 -5.67 13.04 3.83
N TYR A 14 -6.18 12.24 2.90
CA TYR A 14 -7.18 11.21 3.21
C TYR A 14 -6.63 9.83 2.87
N SER A 15 -6.83 8.85 3.75
CA SER A 15 -6.29 7.51 3.56
C SER A 15 -7.03 6.77 2.44
N HIS A 16 -6.30 6.33 1.40
CA HIS A 16 -6.87 5.67 0.23
C HIS A 16 -5.82 4.86 -0.54
N VAL A 17 -6.25 4.11 -1.55
CA VAL A 17 -5.32 3.51 -2.51
C VAL A 17 -4.89 4.56 -3.52
N TYR A 18 -3.59 4.70 -3.70
CA TYR A 18 -3.00 5.60 -4.70
C TYR A 18 -2.05 4.86 -5.61
N THR A 19 -1.86 5.42 -6.81
CA THR A 19 -0.81 4.99 -7.73
C THR A 19 0.44 5.83 -7.48
N ILE A 20 1.52 5.17 -7.06
CA ILE A 20 2.81 5.76 -6.71
C ILE A 20 3.95 5.05 -7.46
N GLY A 21 5.14 5.64 -7.43
CA GLY A 21 6.34 5.08 -8.06
C GLY A 21 6.50 5.50 -9.53
N HIS A 22 7.74 5.82 -9.90
CA HIS A 22 8.18 6.03 -11.28
C HIS A 22 9.58 5.43 -11.48
N PRO A 23 9.92 4.91 -12.67
CA PRO A 23 9.12 4.87 -13.91
C PRO A 23 8.09 3.72 -13.96
N GLN A 24 8.11 2.80 -13.00
CA GLN A 24 7.16 1.67 -12.93
C GLN A 24 6.17 1.92 -11.77
N PRO A 25 4.99 2.49 -12.06
CA PRO A 25 4.01 2.78 -11.04
C PRO A 25 3.30 1.52 -10.54
N PHE A 26 2.93 1.52 -9.25
CA PHE A 26 2.17 0.47 -8.59
C PHE A 26 1.13 1.09 -7.65
N GLN A 27 0.16 0.27 -7.21
CA GLN A 27 -0.88 0.70 -6.29
C GLN A 27 -0.55 0.28 -4.86
N ALA A 28 -0.67 1.21 -3.92
CA ALA A 28 -0.52 0.96 -2.49
C ALA A 28 -1.57 1.74 -1.69
N TYR A 29 -1.93 1.22 -0.51
CA TYR A 29 -2.71 1.99 0.44
C TYR A 29 -1.81 3.02 1.11
N CYS A 30 -2.19 4.29 1.03
CA CYS A 30 -1.55 5.35 1.79
C CYS A 30 -2.37 5.62 3.06
N ASP A 31 -1.73 5.47 4.22
CA ASP A 31 -2.29 5.93 5.49
C ASP A 31 -1.83 7.38 5.73
N MET A 32 -2.79 8.28 5.67
CA MET A 32 -2.59 9.72 5.81
C MET A 32 -2.95 10.24 7.20
N ASP A 33 -3.40 9.37 8.09
CA ASP A 33 -3.95 9.75 9.39
C ASP A 33 -3.01 9.37 10.55
N THR A 34 -2.37 8.20 10.47
CA THR A 34 -1.54 7.65 11.56
C THR A 34 -0.21 8.38 11.68
N ASP A 35 0.13 8.83 12.89
CA ASP A 35 1.45 9.39 13.25
C ASP A 35 2.00 10.45 12.27
N GLY A 36 1.14 11.36 11.83
CA GLY A 36 1.50 12.44 10.90
C GLY A 36 1.32 12.12 9.41
N GLY A 37 0.88 10.92 9.06
CA GLY A 37 0.48 10.55 7.70
C GLY A 37 1.63 10.35 6.70
N GLY A 38 1.27 10.08 5.45
CA GLY A 38 2.23 9.84 4.36
C GLY A 38 2.80 8.41 4.34
N TRP A 39 2.23 7.48 5.11
CA TRP A 39 2.72 6.12 5.20
C TRP A 39 2.32 5.31 3.97
N THR A 40 3.31 4.76 3.27
CA THR A 40 3.08 3.71 2.27
C THR A 40 2.94 2.38 2.99
N VAL A 41 1.72 1.82 3.01
CA VAL A 41 1.48 0.52 3.62
C VAL A 41 2.02 -0.58 2.70
N ILE A 42 2.86 -1.46 3.23
CA ILE A 42 3.42 -2.59 2.47
C ILE A 42 2.72 -3.93 2.77
N GLN A 43 1.97 -3.99 3.88
CA GLN A 43 1.23 -5.18 4.30
C GLN A 43 0.02 -4.77 5.15
N ARG A 44 -1.15 -5.37 4.90
CA ARG A 44 -2.37 -5.11 5.69
C ARG A 44 -3.19 -6.38 5.96
N ARG A 45 -3.61 -6.57 7.21
CA ARG A 45 -4.59 -7.58 7.68
C ARG A 45 -5.80 -6.88 8.32
N GLN A 46 -7.01 -7.40 8.13
CA GLN A 46 -8.22 -6.84 8.71
C GLN A 46 -9.36 -7.87 8.94
N ASP A 47 -9.49 -8.89 8.08
CA ASP A 47 -10.67 -9.76 8.06
C ASP A 47 -10.38 -11.24 7.71
N GLY A 48 -9.13 -11.57 7.36
CA GLY A 48 -8.73 -12.92 6.96
C GLY A 48 -9.21 -13.34 5.57
N SER A 49 -9.68 -12.40 4.74
CA SER A 49 -10.15 -12.69 3.37
C SER A 49 -9.03 -13.12 2.43
N VAL A 50 -7.77 -12.79 2.73
CA VAL A 50 -6.61 -13.19 1.93
C VAL A 50 -5.74 -14.17 2.71
N PRO A 51 -5.43 -15.35 2.15
CA PRO A 51 -4.48 -16.27 2.76
C PRO A 51 -3.06 -15.73 2.63
N PHE A 52 -2.33 -15.70 3.76
CA PHE A 52 -0.92 -15.31 3.82
C PHE A 52 0.02 -16.51 3.90
N ASP A 53 -0.49 -17.74 3.97
CA ASP A 53 0.32 -18.93 3.79
C ASP A 53 0.60 -19.12 2.28
N LYS A 54 1.67 -18.49 1.81
CA LYS A 54 2.01 -18.32 0.39
C LYS A 54 3.44 -18.77 0.10
N LEU A 55 3.70 -19.11 -1.16
CA LEU A 55 5.04 -19.48 -1.63
C LEU A 55 5.96 -18.26 -1.73
N TRP A 56 7.28 -18.49 -1.72
CA TRP A 56 8.30 -17.44 -1.89
C TRP A 56 8.01 -16.51 -3.07
N ALA A 57 7.71 -17.08 -4.24
CA ALA A 57 7.48 -16.31 -5.45
C ALA A 57 6.25 -15.39 -5.36
N GLU A 58 5.24 -15.74 -4.56
CA GLU A 58 4.08 -14.88 -4.33
C GLU A 58 4.43 -13.73 -3.39
N TYR A 59 5.26 -13.97 -2.38
CA TYR A 59 5.79 -12.90 -1.54
C TYR A 59 6.68 -11.94 -2.32
N GLU A 60 7.53 -12.44 -3.23
CA GLU A 60 8.37 -11.58 -4.08
C GLU A 60 7.55 -10.73 -5.07
N GLN A 61 6.43 -11.24 -5.56
CA GLN A 61 5.58 -10.54 -6.54
C GLN A 61 4.50 -9.66 -5.92
N GLY A 62 4.11 -9.93 -4.67
CA GLY A 62 2.94 -9.31 -4.05
C GLY A 62 1.66 -10.11 -4.29
N PHE A 63 0.70 -9.97 -3.36
CA PHE A 63 -0.62 -10.61 -3.46
C PHE A 63 -1.68 -9.85 -2.66
N GLY A 64 -2.96 -10.06 -3.00
CA GLY A 64 -4.10 -9.41 -2.35
C GLY A 64 -4.55 -8.14 -3.04
N ASN A 65 -5.25 -7.26 -2.32
CA ASN A 65 -5.77 -5.99 -2.85
C ASN A 65 -5.45 -4.83 -1.90
N PRO A 66 -4.81 -3.74 -2.36
CA PRO A 66 -4.53 -2.56 -1.52
C PRO A 66 -5.76 -1.92 -0.85
N SER A 67 -6.97 -2.15 -1.37
CA SER A 67 -8.22 -1.71 -0.73
C SER A 67 -8.67 -2.59 0.45
N GLY A 68 -7.98 -3.71 0.69
CA GLY A 68 -8.28 -4.69 1.73
C GLY A 68 -7.00 -5.33 2.30
N GLU A 69 -6.94 -6.66 2.37
CA GLU A 69 -5.72 -7.37 2.79
C GLU A 69 -4.75 -7.58 1.63
N TYR A 70 -3.46 -7.31 1.85
CA TYR A 70 -2.42 -7.52 0.84
C TYR A 70 -1.00 -7.56 1.40
N TRP A 71 -0.08 -8.05 0.57
CA TRP A 71 1.37 -7.92 0.65
C TRP A 71 1.85 -7.24 -0.65
N LEU A 72 2.66 -6.19 -0.54
CA LEU A 72 3.00 -5.34 -1.69
C LEU A 72 3.92 -6.03 -2.72
N GLY A 73 4.79 -6.95 -2.28
CA GLY A 73 5.87 -7.52 -3.08
C GLY A 73 7.22 -7.08 -2.55
#